data_AF-A0A497MUE9-F1
#
_entry.id   AF-A0A497MUE9-F1
#
_cell.length_a   1.000
_cell.length_b   1.000
_cell.length_c   1.000
_cell.angle_alpha   90.00
_cell.angle_beta   90.00
_cell.angle_gamma   90.00
#
_symmetry.space_group_name_H-M   'P 1'
#
loop_
_entity.id
_entity.type
_entity.pdbx_description
1 polymer ?
#
loop_
_entity_poly.entity_id
_entity_poly.type
_entity_poly.pdbx_seq_one_letter_code
_entity_poly.pdbx_strand_id
1 'polypeptide(L)'
;MIMETSNECKILMENFRLKPPCIKECQAKEIPSIVLPDDKFKVEGCLTAHTILTLLELQRLIQVFKKQTRRVLENVSGLIGKDFWLIPASILLLHDVGKLTDDYIGRRGFKHWHVSALTYAKALKDFLGDKLALIGSYAILLHHEVMDWRRLEKTPHFTYLDEAFSLIYYTVSLNRLKIFKDSISPILKQLTDLKIIMDSQYTMLQQILERALNVLAENHGKSIDLGWELEKYKFSKNVKYLVPSLFLYRIVYLADNRAASARERFWESLIKNVNWDDSRKIAEQILNILSSQTFSYYMGLSAIPNPLD
;
A
#
# COMPACT_ATOMS: atom_id res chain seq x y z
N MET A 1 18.98 -24.15 5.95
CA MET A 1 18.32 -23.94 4.63
C MET A 1 18.48 -22.46 4.31
N ILE A 2 19.35 -22.09 3.38
CA ILE A 2 19.55 -20.70 2.97
C ILE A 2 18.27 -20.30 2.24
N MET A 3 17.45 -19.44 2.85
CA MET A 3 16.28 -18.90 2.17
C MET A 3 16.76 -18.01 1.03
N GLU A 4 16.33 -18.32 -0.19
CA GLU A 4 16.53 -17.44 -1.33
C GLU A 4 15.95 -16.06 -1.03
N THR A 5 16.71 -15.02 -1.39
CA THR A 5 16.28 -13.64 -1.34
C THR A 5 14.96 -13.47 -2.08
N SER A 6 13.98 -12.78 -1.48
CA SER A 6 12.68 -12.53 -2.13
C SER A 6 12.85 -11.80 -3.46
N ASN A 7 11.97 -12.06 -4.44
CA ASN A 7 12.04 -11.41 -5.74
C ASN A 7 11.87 -9.88 -5.65
N GLU A 8 11.02 -9.39 -4.74
CA GLU A 8 10.91 -7.95 -4.45
C GLU A 8 12.25 -7.33 -4.04
N CYS A 9 13.04 -8.03 -3.20
CA CYS A 9 14.38 -7.60 -2.84
C CYS A 9 15.37 -7.67 -4.03
N LYS A 10 15.27 -8.70 -4.89
CA LYS A 10 16.08 -8.79 -6.11
C LYS A 10 15.85 -7.60 -7.03
N ILE A 11 14.58 -7.21 -7.24
CA ILE A 11 14.24 -6.02 -8.05
C ILE A 11 14.83 -4.74 -7.46
N LEU A 12 14.80 -4.56 -6.13
CA LEU A 12 15.46 -3.40 -5.51
C LEU A 12 16.98 -3.35 -5.79
N MET A 13 17.65 -4.50 -5.78
CA MET A 13 19.08 -4.58 -6.07
C MET A 13 19.38 -4.37 -7.56
N GLU A 14 18.69 -5.09 -8.43
CA GLU A 14 18.99 -5.16 -9.86
C GLU A 14 18.52 -3.90 -10.61
N ASN A 15 17.30 -3.43 -10.32
CA ASN A 15 16.70 -2.32 -11.06
C ASN A 15 17.01 -0.95 -10.43
N PHE A 16 17.15 -0.91 -9.10
CA PHE A 16 17.27 0.35 -8.36
C PHE A 16 18.61 0.51 -7.63
N ARG A 17 19.49 -0.49 -7.67
CA ARG A 17 20.83 -0.49 -7.02
C ARG A 17 20.76 -0.22 -5.52
N LEU A 18 19.66 -0.60 -4.88
CA LEU A 18 19.44 -0.48 -3.45
C LEU A 18 19.88 -1.76 -2.73
N LYS A 19 20.29 -1.62 -1.47
CA LYS A 19 20.64 -2.74 -0.60
C LYS A 19 19.50 -3.01 0.38
N PRO A 20 18.61 -3.98 0.09
CA PRO A 20 17.53 -4.35 1.01
C PRO A 20 18.06 -5.17 2.21
N PRO A 21 17.29 -5.26 3.31
CA PRO A 21 17.68 -5.98 4.53
C PRO A 21 17.91 -7.48 4.30
N CYS A 22 17.23 -8.06 3.29
CA CYS A 22 17.26 -9.49 3.02
C CYS A 22 18.56 -10.01 2.36
N ILE A 23 19.62 -9.20 2.26
CA ILE A 23 20.93 -9.62 1.69
C ILE A 23 21.63 -10.64 2.60
N LYS A 24 21.50 -10.48 3.93
CA LYS A 24 22.17 -11.37 4.91
C LYS A 24 21.23 -12.45 5.43
N GLU A 25 20.00 -12.08 5.76
CA GLU A 25 18.97 -12.98 6.26
C GLU A 25 17.61 -12.53 5.77
N CYS A 26 16.85 -13.44 5.14
CA CYS A 26 15.55 -13.11 4.58
C CYS A 26 14.53 -12.85 5.69
N GLN A 27 14.02 -11.61 5.77
CA GLN A 27 13.03 -11.20 6.76
C GLN A 27 11.59 -11.57 6.37
N ALA A 28 11.38 -12.22 5.21
CA ALA A 28 10.06 -12.61 4.71
C ALA A 28 9.28 -13.49 5.70
N LYS A 29 9.97 -14.26 6.56
CA LYS A 29 9.31 -15.04 7.62
C LYS A 29 8.69 -14.18 8.71
N GLU A 30 9.37 -13.10 9.09
CA GLU A 30 8.93 -12.21 10.17
C GLU A 30 7.97 -11.14 9.68
N ILE A 31 8.22 -10.59 8.49
CA ILE A 31 7.48 -9.49 7.87
C ILE A 31 7.17 -9.79 6.39
N PRO A 32 6.32 -10.78 6.10
CA PRO A 32 5.96 -11.11 4.73
C PRO A 32 5.13 -10.02 4.07
N SER A 33 5.30 -9.84 2.76
CA SER A 33 4.38 -8.99 1.98
C SER A 33 3.10 -9.74 1.58
N ILE A 34 3.11 -11.08 1.55
CA ILE A 34 1.94 -11.92 1.24
C ILE A 34 1.89 -13.21 2.08
N VAL A 35 0.68 -13.60 2.47
CA VAL A 35 0.35 -14.92 3.01
C VAL A 35 -0.49 -15.66 1.98
N LEU A 36 -0.06 -16.85 1.56
CA LEU A 36 -0.71 -17.57 0.46
C LEU A 36 -2.03 -18.24 0.91
N PRO A 37 -3.06 -18.29 0.04
CA PRO A 37 -4.38 -18.80 0.43
C PRO A 37 -4.48 -20.33 0.61
N ASP A 38 -3.65 -21.08 -0.12
CA ASP A 38 -3.89 -22.51 -0.38
C ASP A 38 -3.05 -23.46 0.48
N ASP A 39 -1.96 -22.97 1.09
CA ASP A 39 -1.13 -23.74 2.01
C ASP A 39 -1.07 -23.06 3.37
N LYS A 40 -1.41 -23.83 4.43
CA LYS A 40 -1.44 -23.39 5.84
C LYS A 40 -0.23 -22.50 6.17
N PHE A 41 -0.44 -21.18 6.16
CA PHE A 41 0.51 -20.17 6.62
C PHE A 41 1.83 -20.11 5.84
N LYS A 42 1.83 -20.49 4.54
CA LYS A 42 3.00 -20.24 3.70
C LYS A 42 3.11 -18.73 3.43
N VAL A 43 4.25 -18.17 3.79
CA VAL A 43 4.55 -16.74 3.69
C VAL A 43 5.57 -16.47 2.59
N GLU A 44 5.35 -15.43 1.80
CA GLU A 44 6.25 -15.03 0.71
C GLU A 44 6.42 -13.50 0.64
N GLY A 45 7.45 -13.06 -0.08
CA GLY A 45 7.79 -11.65 -0.28
C GLY A 45 8.31 -10.94 0.97
N CYS A 46 8.80 -9.71 0.82
CA CYS A 46 9.38 -8.90 1.89
C CYS A 46 8.62 -7.58 1.99
N LEU A 47 7.91 -7.37 3.11
CA LEU A 47 7.10 -6.16 3.32
C LEU A 47 7.93 -4.88 3.18
N THR A 48 9.14 -4.84 3.76
CA THR A 48 10.05 -3.71 3.61
C THR A 48 10.37 -3.43 2.13
N ALA A 49 10.64 -4.48 1.34
CA ALA A 49 10.97 -4.31 -0.07
C ALA A 49 9.75 -3.83 -0.87
N HIS A 50 8.58 -4.41 -0.61
CA HIS A 50 7.31 -3.99 -1.19
C HIS A 50 7.02 -2.51 -0.90
N THR A 51 7.09 -2.08 0.35
CA THR A 51 6.88 -0.68 0.73
C THR A 51 7.84 0.26 0.00
N ILE A 52 9.14 -0.07 -0.10
CA ILE A 52 10.08 0.77 -0.85
C ILE A 52 9.76 0.78 -2.35
N LEU A 53 9.40 -0.36 -2.95
CA LEU A 53 8.98 -0.43 -4.35
C LEU A 53 7.76 0.47 -4.60
N THR A 54 6.78 0.51 -3.69
CA THR A 54 5.64 1.43 -3.84
C THR A 54 6.05 2.90 -3.81
N LEU A 55 7.03 3.28 -2.98
CA LEU A 55 7.55 4.66 -2.95
C LEU A 55 8.33 5.02 -4.21
N LEU A 56 9.07 4.08 -4.80
CA LEU A 56 9.76 4.25 -6.08
C LEU A 56 8.75 4.40 -7.23
N GLU A 57 7.69 3.61 -7.23
CA GLU A 57 6.60 3.74 -8.20
C GLU A 57 5.84 5.05 -8.03
N LEU A 58 5.65 5.53 -6.80
CA LEU A 58 5.09 6.86 -6.56
C LEU A 58 5.94 7.96 -7.21
N GLN A 59 7.27 7.89 -7.13
CA GLN A 59 8.14 8.87 -7.77
C GLN A 59 7.94 8.91 -9.30
N ARG A 60 7.68 7.76 -9.92
CA ARG A 60 7.34 7.68 -11.35
C ARG A 60 5.94 8.25 -11.62
N LEU A 61 4.95 7.88 -10.82
CA LEU A 61 3.56 8.31 -10.99
C LEU A 61 3.38 9.82 -10.75
N ILE A 62 4.08 10.39 -9.76
CA ILE A 62 3.90 11.81 -9.41
C ILE A 62 4.41 12.73 -10.52
N GLN A 63 5.40 12.30 -11.32
CA GLN A 63 5.84 13.05 -12.50
C GLN A 63 4.71 13.20 -13.52
N VAL A 64 3.87 12.18 -13.66
CA VAL A 64 2.72 12.17 -14.58
C VAL A 64 1.52 12.90 -13.99
N PHE A 65 1.23 12.69 -12.71
CA PHE A 65 0.03 13.22 -12.03
C PHE A 65 0.25 14.55 -11.30
N LYS A 66 1.41 15.19 -11.43
CA LYS A 66 1.82 16.38 -10.65
C LYS A 66 0.73 17.46 -10.59
N LYS A 67 0.16 17.83 -11.75
CA LYS A 67 -0.85 18.90 -11.85
C LYS A 67 -2.17 18.50 -11.20
N GLN A 68 -2.60 17.26 -11.40
CA GLN A 68 -3.84 16.70 -10.87
C GLN A 68 -3.74 16.55 -9.35
N THR A 69 -2.65 15.99 -8.85
CA THR A 69 -2.38 15.84 -7.42
C THR A 69 -2.38 17.20 -6.73
N ARG A 70 -1.67 18.18 -7.28
CA ARG A 70 -1.68 19.55 -6.77
C ARG A 70 -3.10 20.12 -6.71
N ARG A 71 -3.86 20.07 -7.81
CA ARG A 71 -5.23 20.61 -7.88
C ARG A 71 -6.17 19.95 -6.87
N VAL A 72 -6.13 18.63 -6.74
CA VAL A 72 -7.00 17.90 -5.80
C VAL A 72 -6.63 18.24 -4.36
N LEU A 73 -5.33 18.27 -4.02
CA LEU A 73 -4.88 18.44 -2.65
C LEU A 73 -4.88 19.90 -2.17
N GLU A 74 -4.62 20.89 -3.03
CA GLU A 74 -4.73 22.32 -2.68
C GLU A 74 -6.15 22.66 -2.18
N ASN A 75 -7.17 22.15 -2.87
CA ASN A 75 -8.58 22.36 -2.51
C ASN A 75 -8.97 21.72 -1.17
N VAL A 76 -8.25 20.68 -0.76
CA VAL A 76 -8.56 19.93 0.45
C VAL A 76 -7.95 20.58 1.68
N SER A 77 -6.73 21.08 1.52
CA SER A 77 -5.77 21.08 2.61
C SER A 77 -5.51 22.45 3.21
N GLY A 78 -5.85 23.54 2.50
CA GLY A 78 -5.41 24.88 2.90
C GLY A 78 -3.87 24.99 3.01
N LEU A 79 -3.13 23.99 2.51
CA LEU A 79 -1.69 23.87 2.64
C LEU A 79 -1.03 24.66 1.52
N ILE A 80 -0.93 25.97 1.72
CA ILE A 80 -0.08 26.81 0.88
C ILE A 80 1.38 26.43 1.19
N GLY A 81 2.12 26.00 0.17
CA GLY A 81 3.58 25.77 0.26
C GLY A 81 4.05 24.42 0.84
N LYS A 82 3.16 23.44 1.08
CA LYS A 82 3.60 22.09 1.49
C LYS A 82 3.92 21.19 0.30
N ASP A 83 4.79 20.22 0.55
CA ASP A 83 5.15 19.20 -0.42
C ASP A 83 3.99 18.21 -0.64
N PHE A 84 3.27 18.37 -1.76
CA PHE A 84 2.15 17.52 -2.14
C PHE A 84 2.54 16.06 -2.38
N TRP A 85 3.83 15.75 -2.57
CA TRP A 85 4.32 14.38 -2.65
C TRP A 85 4.20 13.65 -1.32
N LEU A 86 4.30 14.36 -0.19
CA LEU A 86 4.32 13.75 1.14
C LEU A 86 3.03 12.98 1.45
N ILE A 87 1.87 13.46 0.98
CA ILE A 87 0.57 12.84 1.27
C ILE A 87 0.45 11.45 0.62
N PRO A 88 0.60 11.27 -0.69
CA PRO A 88 0.59 9.93 -1.28
C PRO A 88 1.77 9.08 -0.79
N ALA A 89 2.93 9.68 -0.48
CA ALA A 89 4.08 8.95 0.07
C ALA A 89 3.78 8.39 1.47
N SER A 90 3.14 9.17 2.35
CA SER A 90 2.73 8.70 3.67
C SER A 90 1.70 7.61 3.59
N ILE A 91 0.77 7.70 2.62
CA ILE A 91 -0.22 6.64 2.39
C ILE A 91 0.49 5.36 1.97
N LEU A 92 1.38 5.40 0.98
CA LEU A 92 2.09 4.23 0.49
C LEU A 92 3.09 3.66 1.50
N LEU A 93 3.70 4.49 2.34
CA LEU A 93 4.51 4.02 3.45
C LEU A 93 3.70 3.16 4.44
N LEU A 94 2.41 3.46 4.62
CA LEU A 94 1.58 2.90 5.68
C LEU A 94 0.43 1.99 5.20
N HIS A 95 0.12 1.92 3.90
CA HIS A 95 -1.05 1.21 3.37
C HIS A 95 -1.10 -0.27 3.77
N ASP A 96 0.08 -0.84 3.97
CA ASP A 96 0.32 -2.25 4.23
C ASP A 96 0.83 -2.52 5.66
N VAL A 97 0.87 -1.51 6.53
CA VAL A 97 1.45 -1.62 7.88
C VAL A 97 0.67 -2.59 8.77
N GLY A 98 -0.62 -2.81 8.50
CA GLY A 98 -1.45 -3.83 9.13
C GLY A 98 -0.97 -5.26 8.89
N LYS A 99 -0.08 -5.49 7.91
CA LYS A 99 0.59 -6.79 7.70
C LYS A 99 1.58 -7.12 8.81
N LEU A 100 1.94 -6.15 9.65
CA LEU A 100 2.76 -6.38 10.85
C LEU A 100 1.98 -7.01 12.01
N THR A 101 0.65 -7.12 11.93
CA THR A 101 -0.15 -7.75 12.98
C THR A 101 0.08 -9.26 13.01
N ASP A 102 -0.07 -9.89 14.18
CA ASP A 102 0.02 -11.34 14.27
C ASP A 102 -1.14 -12.01 13.52
N ASP A 103 -2.30 -11.37 13.49
CA ASP A 103 -3.48 -11.82 12.77
C ASP A 103 -3.29 -11.90 11.26
N TYR A 104 -2.46 -11.04 10.65
CA TYR A 104 -2.18 -11.16 9.22
C TYR A 104 -1.50 -12.48 8.89
N ILE A 105 -0.57 -12.92 9.74
CA ILE A 105 0.15 -14.17 9.58
C ILE A 105 -0.71 -15.35 10.02
N GLY A 106 -1.43 -15.23 11.15
CA GLY A 106 -2.09 -16.35 11.82
C GLY A 106 -3.59 -16.53 11.55
N ARG A 107 -4.27 -15.56 10.91
CA ARG A 107 -5.73 -15.59 10.72
C ARG A 107 -6.12 -15.43 9.24
N ARG A 108 -6.70 -16.50 8.69
CA ARG A 108 -7.22 -16.49 7.30
C ARG A 108 -8.26 -15.39 7.12
N GLY A 109 -8.17 -14.65 6.01
CA GLY A 109 -9.11 -13.60 5.66
C GLY A 109 -8.98 -12.32 6.51
N PHE A 110 -7.85 -12.16 7.23
CA PHE A 110 -7.59 -10.93 7.97
C PHE A 110 -7.41 -9.73 7.03
N LYS A 111 -8.10 -8.64 7.35
CA LYS A 111 -8.10 -7.40 6.56
C LYS A 111 -7.05 -6.42 7.06
N HIS A 112 -5.81 -6.60 6.61
CA HIS A 112 -4.71 -5.71 6.99
C HIS A 112 -4.95 -4.24 6.59
N TRP A 113 -5.72 -3.98 5.53
CA TRP A 113 -6.04 -2.62 5.09
C TRP A 113 -6.93 -1.86 6.08
N HIS A 114 -7.80 -2.54 6.85
CA HIS A 114 -8.58 -1.90 7.90
C HIS A 114 -7.69 -1.36 9.03
N VAL A 115 -6.75 -2.19 9.49
CA VAL A 115 -5.78 -1.78 10.51
C VAL A 115 -4.90 -0.66 9.98
N SER A 116 -4.42 -0.77 8.75
CA SER A 116 -3.59 0.26 8.12
C SER A 116 -4.31 1.61 8.00
N ALA A 117 -5.60 1.60 7.64
CA ALA A 117 -6.43 2.80 7.56
C ALA A 117 -6.62 3.46 8.94
N LEU A 118 -6.94 2.67 9.98
CA LEU A 118 -7.01 3.17 11.36
C LEU A 118 -5.67 3.78 11.80
N THR A 119 -4.58 3.05 11.60
CA THR A 119 -3.24 3.47 11.99
C THR A 119 -2.87 4.80 11.33
N TYR A 120 -3.13 4.93 10.03
CA TYR A 120 -2.89 6.16 9.28
C TYR A 120 -3.68 7.35 9.85
N ALA A 121 -5.00 7.17 10.06
CA ALA A 121 -5.87 8.23 10.56
C ALA A 121 -5.38 8.74 11.93
N LYS A 122 -5.15 7.83 12.87
CA LYS A 122 -4.70 8.18 14.23
C LYS A 122 -3.30 8.78 14.24
N ALA A 123 -2.35 8.20 13.50
CA ALA A 123 -0.96 8.65 13.50
C ALA A 123 -0.78 10.05 12.90
N LEU A 124 -1.63 10.41 11.91
CA LEU A 124 -1.45 11.61 11.11
C LEU A 124 -2.51 12.68 11.33
N LYS A 125 -3.49 12.45 12.21
CA LYS A 125 -4.51 13.44 12.58
C LYS A 125 -3.89 14.78 12.98
N ASP A 126 -2.94 14.78 13.91
CA ASP A 126 -2.29 16.00 14.41
C ASP A 126 -1.11 16.46 13.54
N PHE A 127 -0.65 15.61 12.61
CA PHE A 127 0.49 15.91 11.74
C PHE A 127 0.07 16.55 10.40
N LEU A 128 -0.94 15.97 9.73
CA LEU A 128 -1.50 16.46 8.46
C LEU A 128 -2.78 17.28 8.65
N GLY A 129 -3.42 17.17 9.81
CA GLY A 129 -4.77 17.67 10.06
C GLY A 129 -5.83 16.59 9.82
N ASP A 130 -6.88 16.61 10.64
CA ASP A 130 -7.96 15.61 10.67
C ASP A 130 -8.52 15.25 9.29
N LYS A 131 -8.85 16.26 8.49
CA LYS A 131 -9.43 16.06 7.15
C LYS A 131 -8.51 15.28 6.21
N LEU A 132 -7.22 15.60 6.18
CA LEU A 132 -6.26 14.90 5.31
C LEU A 132 -5.94 13.51 5.83
N ALA A 133 -5.87 13.34 7.15
CA ALA A 133 -5.69 12.04 7.77
C ALA A 133 -6.84 11.09 7.41
N LEU A 134 -8.09 11.55 7.49
CA LEU A 134 -9.27 10.79 7.06
C LEU A 134 -9.27 10.50 5.56
N ILE A 135 -8.92 11.49 4.73
CA ILE A 135 -8.89 11.29 3.28
C ILE A 135 -7.87 10.20 2.89
N GLY A 136 -6.69 10.21 3.51
CA GLY A 136 -5.67 9.19 3.29
C GLY A 136 -6.06 7.83 3.86
N SER A 137 -6.73 7.77 5.03
CA SER A 137 -7.20 6.50 5.58
C SER A 137 -8.28 5.86 4.70
N TYR A 138 -9.18 6.64 4.12
CA TYR A 138 -10.14 6.12 3.13
C TYR A 138 -9.44 5.60 1.87
N ALA A 139 -8.40 6.28 1.38
CA ALA A 139 -7.61 5.79 0.25
C ALA A 139 -6.94 4.44 0.56
N ILE A 140 -6.45 4.25 1.79
CA ILE A 140 -5.97 2.95 2.27
C ILE A 140 -7.12 1.96 2.37
N LEU A 141 -8.28 2.33 2.89
CA LEU A 141 -9.39 1.39 3.02
C LEU A 141 -9.80 0.79 1.66
N LEU A 142 -9.76 1.60 0.61
CA LEU A 142 -10.15 1.23 -0.75
C LEU A 142 -9.11 0.40 -1.52
N HIS A 143 -7.83 0.33 -1.11
CA HIS A 143 -6.80 -0.31 -1.94
C HIS A 143 -7.02 -1.81 -2.19
N HIS A 144 -7.88 -2.44 -1.37
CA HIS A 144 -8.36 -3.81 -1.55
C HIS A 144 -9.88 -3.91 -1.78
N GLU A 145 -10.54 -2.88 -2.31
CA GLU A 145 -12.01 -2.87 -2.52
C GLU A 145 -12.54 -4.07 -3.32
N VAL A 146 -11.74 -4.61 -4.25
CA VAL A 146 -12.11 -5.81 -5.02
C VAL A 146 -12.36 -7.02 -4.12
N MET A 147 -11.60 -7.14 -3.02
CA MET A 147 -11.79 -8.22 -2.05
C MET A 147 -13.10 -8.05 -1.27
N ASP A 148 -13.45 -6.82 -0.92
CA ASP A 148 -14.71 -6.49 -0.26
C ASP A 148 -15.90 -6.81 -1.19
N TRP A 149 -15.83 -6.42 -2.47
CA TRP A 149 -16.87 -6.73 -3.46
C TRP A 149 -17.11 -8.22 -3.63
N ARG A 150 -16.05 -9.02 -3.77
CA ARG A 150 -16.15 -10.49 -3.88
C ARG A 150 -16.81 -11.16 -2.68
N ARG A 151 -16.67 -10.57 -1.49
CA ARG A 151 -17.30 -11.07 -0.27
C ARG A 151 -18.79 -10.72 -0.23
N LEU A 152 -19.16 -9.53 -0.69
CA LEU A 152 -20.56 -9.10 -0.82
C LEU A 152 -21.31 -9.94 -1.85
N GLU A 153 -20.69 -10.27 -2.99
CA GLU A 153 -21.25 -11.19 -3.99
C GLU A 153 -21.63 -12.55 -3.37
N LYS A 154 -20.84 -13.02 -2.39
CA LYS A 154 -21.07 -14.28 -1.67
C LYS A 154 -21.99 -14.12 -0.45
N THR A 155 -22.29 -12.89 -0.03
CA THR A 155 -22.99 -12.59 1.23
C THR A 155 -23.96 -11.41 1.05
N PRO A 156 -25.18 -11.63 0.54
CA PRO A 156 -26.09 -10.55 0.11
C PRO A 156 -26.69 -9.71 1.25
N HIS A 157 -26.31 -9.95 2.50
CA HIS A 157 -26.91 -9.32 3.68
C HIS A 157 -26.17 -8.08 4.20
N PHE A 158 -25.05 -7.69 3.59
CA PHE A 158 -24.25 -6.53 4.02
C PHE A 158 -24.13 -5.49 2.92
N THR A 159 -23.97 -4.21 3.30
CA THR A 159 -23.57 -3.16 2.35
C THR A 159 -22.04 -3.09 2.27
N TYR A 160 -21.53 -2.50 1.19
CA TYR A 160 -20.09 -2.19 1.08
C TYR A 160 -19.58 -1.38 2.27
N LEU A 161 -20.38 -0.42 2.76
CA LEU A 161 -20.00 0.39 3.92
C LEU A 161 -19.94 -0.42 5.22
N ASP A 162 -20.69 -1.50 5.36
CA ASP A 162 -20.63 -2.35 6.54
C ASP A 162 -19.39 -3.26 6.49
N GLU A 163 -19.04 -3.73 5.29
CA GLU A 163 -17.86 -4.57 5.07
C GLU A 163 -16.54 -3.77 5.16
N ALA A 164 -16.51 -2.54 4.62
CA ALA A 164 -15.33 -1.67 4.65
C ALA A 164 -15.10 -1.02 6.02
N PHE A 165 -16.16 -0.72 6.78
CA PHE A 165 -16.05 -0.08 8.09
C PHE A 165 -16.41 -1.02 9.25
N SER A 166 -16.06 -2.30 9.11
CA SER A 166 -16.38 -3.32 10.11
C SER A 166 -15.62 -3.11 11.42
N LEU A 167 -16.10 -3.74 12.50
CA LEU A 167 -15.33 -3.90 13.73
C LEU A 167 -13.99 -4.58 13.43
N ILE A 168 -12.93 -4.15 14.12
CA ILE A 168 -11.62 -4.77 14.04
C ILE A 168 -11.07 -5.11 15.41
N TYR A 169 -10.27 -6.17 15.44
CA TYR A 169 -9.46 -6.60 16.57
C TYR A 169 -8.17 -7.18 16.01
N TYR A 170 -7.03 -6.83 16.59
CA TYR A 170 -5.74 -7.36 16.19
C TYR A 170 -4.74 -7.38 17.35
N THR A 171 -3.75 -8.26 17.28
CA THR A 171 -2.56 -8.24 18.13
C THR A 171 -1.31 -7.95 17.29
N VAL A 172 -0.24 -7.55 17.97
CA VAL A 172 1.02 -7.22 17.30
C VAL A 172 2.21 -7.60 18.18
N SER A 173 3.25 -8.14 17.55
CA SER A 173 4.55 -8.37 18.15
C SER A 173 5.41 -7.10 18.07
N LEU A 174 5.85 -6.59 19.23
CA LEU A 174 6.77 -5.44 19.30
C LEU A 174 8.10 -5.71 18.58
N ASN A 175 8.56 -6.96 18.58
CA ASN A 175 9.76 -7.35 17.85
C ASN A 175 9.56 -7.18 16.33
N ARG A 176 8.38 -7.51 15.81
CA ARG A 176 8.07 -7.34 14.38
C ARG A 176 8.04 -5.86 13.97
N LEU A 177 7.48 -5.00 14.82
CA LEU A 177 7.51 -3.54 14.60
C LEU A 177 8.95 -3.01 14.56
N LYS A 178 9.79 -3.46 15.50
CA LYS A 178 11.21 -3.11 15.53
C LYS A 178 11.94 -3.58 14.28
N ILE A 179 11.78 -4.84 13.88
CA ILE A 179 12.38 -5.40 12.66
C ILE A 179 12.00 -4.55 11.45
N PHE A 180 10.71 -4.21 11.28
CA PHE A 180 10.26 -3.39 10.16
C PHE A 180 10.92 -2.00 10.16
N LYS A 181 10.92 -1.32 11.30
CA LYS A 181 11.56 0.01 11.48
C LYS A 181 13.05 -0.03 11.14
N ASP A 182 13.79 -0.96 11.76
CA ASP A 182 15.24 -1.09 11.59
C ASP A 182 15.62 -1.44 10.14
N SER A 183 14.69 -2.04 9.39
CA SER A 183 14.91 -2.47 8.01
C SER A 183 14.57 -1.41 6.98
N ILE A 184 13.53 -0.61 7.21
CA ILE A 184 13.08 0.40 6.24
C ILE A 184 13.92 1.68 6.33
N SER A 185 14.33 2.09 7.53
CA SER A 185 15.08 3.35 7.73
C SER A 185 16.40 3.42 6.94
N PRO A 186 17.25 2.37 6.91
CA PRO A 186 18.46 2.38 6.08
C PRO A 186 18.19 2.49 4.58
N ILE A 187 17.07 1.94 4.08
CA ILE A 187 16.73 2.06 2.66
C ILE A 187 16.22 3.46 2.35
N LEU A 188 15.39 4.05 3.22
CA LEU A 188 14.98 5.46 3.08
C LEU A 188 16.20 6.40 3.05
N LYS A 189 17.23 6.11 3.85
CA LYS A 189 18.50 6.84 3.78
C LYS A 189 19.20 6.66 2.42
N GLN A 190 19.27 5.44 1.89
CA GLN A 190 19.80 5.19 0.54
C GLN A 190 19.01 5.95 -0.54
N LEU A 191 17.68 6.03 -0.47
CA LEU A 191 16.89 6.84 -1.39
C LEU A 191 17.29 8.32 -1.36
N THR A 192 17.65 8.81 -0.17
CA THR A 192 18.12 10.19 0.02
C THR A 192 19.49 10.39 -0.59
N ASP A 193 20.42 9.45 -0.35
CA ASP A 193 21.78 9.49 -0.89
C ASP A 193 21.79 9.41 -2.43
N LEU A 194 20.82 8.68 -3.02
CA LEU A 194 20.57 8.62 -4.46
C LEU A 194 19.76 9.82 -5.00
N LYS A 195 19.41 10.80 -4.15
CA LYS A 195 18.61 11.99 -4.51
C LYS A 195 17.22 11.65 -5.10
N ILE A 196 16.68 10.49 -4.76
CA ILE A 196 15.31 10.09 -5.12
C ILE A 196 14.31 10.82 -4.24
N ILE A 197 14.67 11.05 -2.96
CA ILE A 197 13.93 11.89 -2.02
C ILE A 197 14.87 12.94 -1.40
N MET A 198 14.29 14.04 -0.91
CA MET A 198 15.01 15.10 -0.20
C MET A 198 15.23 14.75 1.27
N ASP A 199 16.21 15.36 1.93
CA ASP A 199 16.46 15.18 3.38
C ASP A 199 15.24 15.53 4.25
N SER A 200 14.48 16.55 3.86
CA SER A 200 13.23 16.93 4.53
C SER A 200 12.16 15.84 4.40
N GLN A 201 12.03 15.24 3.21
CA GLN A 201 11.12 14.12 2.97
C GLN A 201 11.54 12.89 3.79
N TYR A 202 12.83 12.55 3.82
CA TYR A 202 13.36 11.47 4.66
C TYR A 202 12.99 11.65 6.13
N THR A 203 13.24 12.85 6.67
CA THR A 203 12.93 13.18 8.06
C THR A 203 11.43 13.04 8.35
N MET A 204 10.58 13.54 7.46
CA MET A 204 9.13 13.43 7.61
C MET A 204 8.66 11.97 7.55
N LEU A 205 9.16 11.16 6.61
CA LEU A 205 8.79 9.75 6.49
C LEU A 205 9.21 8.94 7.73
N GLN A 206 10.39 9.22 8.30
CA GLN A 206 10.82 8.62 9.56
C GLN A 206 9.86 8.95 10.72
N GLN A 207 9.46 10.22 10.85
CA GLN A 207 8.50 10.64 11.87
C GLN A 207 7.12 10.00 11.67
N ILE A 208 6.66 9.90 10.43
CA ILE A 208 5.37 9.28 10.07
C ILE A 208 5.40 7.79 10.41
N LEU A 209 6.46 7.08 10.04
CA LEU A 209 6.66 5.68 10.37
C LEU A 209 6.61 5.48 11.89
N GLU A 210 7.37 6.28 12.65
CA GLU A 210 7.41 6.15 14.11
C GLU A 210 6.04 6.31 14.75
N ARG A 211 5.30 7.35 14.36
CA ARG A 211 3.94 7.60 14.85
C ARG A 211 3.01 6.42 14.52
N ALA A 212 3.10 5.88 13.32
CA ALA A 212 2.28 4.75 12.90
C ALA A 212 2.57 3.48 13.70
N LEU A 213 3.84 3.16 13.93
CA LEU A 213 4.23 1.98 14.72
C LEU A 213 3.79 2.12 16.19
N ASN A 214 3.87 3.32 16.77
CA ASN A 214 3.35 3.59 18.12
C ASN A 214 1.84 3.40 18.18
N VAL A 215 1.09 3.94 17.23
CA VAL A 215 -0.37 3.75 17.15
C VAL A 215 -0.74 2.28 17.04
N LEU A 216 -0.02 1.50 16.22
CA LEU A 216 -0.23 0.06 16.10
C LEU A 216 -0.06 -0.65 17.45
N ALA A 217 1.03 -0.35 18.17
CA ALA A 217 1.32 -0.92 19.48
C ALA A 217 0.27 -0.53 20.53
N GLU A 218 -0.11 0.74 20.58
CA GLU A 218 -1.07 1.27 21.55
C GLU A 218 -2.50 0.73 21.38
N ASN A 219 -2.88 0.37 20.15
CA ASN A 219 -4.23 -0.12 19.82
C ASN A 219 -4.31 -1.65 19.76
N HIS A 220 -3.19 -2.36 19.98
CA HIS A 220 -3.20 -3.83 20.01
C HIS A 220 -4.11 -4.37 21.12
N GLY A 221 -4.78 -5.49 20.87
CA GLY A 221 -5.67 -6.16 21.82
C GLY A 221 -6.99 -5.42 22.11
N LYS A 222 -7.31 -4.35 21.36
CA LYS A 222 -8.56 -3.59 21.51
C LYS A 222 -9.54 -3.94 20.40
N SER A 223 -10.82 -4.04 20.76
CA SER A 223 -11.92 -4.05 19.80
C SER A 223 -12.25 -2.63 19.41
N ILE A 224 -12.24 -2.33 18.11
CA ILE A 224 -12.34 -0.97 17.59
C ILE A 224 -13.45 -0.91 16.55
N ASP A 225 -14.35 0.06 16.71
CA ASP A 225 -15.33 0.42 15.69
C ASP A 225 -14.71 1.36 14.66
N LEU A 226 -14.38 0.78 13.51
CA LEU A 226 -13.74 1.52 12.42
C LEU A 226 -14.67 2.57 11.81
N GLY A 227 -15.98 2.32 11.79
CA GLY A 227 -16.97 3.27 11.30
C GLY A 227 -17.05 4.53 12.14
N TRP A 228 -16.91 4.39 13.46
CA TRP A 228 -16.79 5.51 14.39
C TRP A 228 -15.45 6.24 14.25
N GLU A 229 -14.34 5.50 14.35
CA GLU A 229 -12.98 6.06 14.34
C GLU A 229 -12.63 6.77 13.03
N LEU A 230 -13.12 6.24 11.90
CA LEU A 230 -12.92 6.83 10.58
C LEU A 230 -14.09 7.69 10.12
N GLU A 231 -15.06 7.97 10.98
CA GLU A 231 -16.19 8.85 10.67
C GLU A 231 -16.89 8.49 9.34
N LYS A 232 -17.37 7.24 9.21
CA LYS A 232 -17.98 6.65 7.99
C LYS A 232 -18.94 7.58 7.23
N TYR A 233 -19.65 8.45 7.93
CA TYR A 233 -20.58 9.41 7.32
C TYR A 233 -19.87 10.47 6.45
N LYS A 234 -18.64 10.89 6.79
CA LYS A 234 -17.83 11.81 5.98
C LYS A 234 -17.47 11.16 4.65
N PHE A 235 -17.03 9.90 4.66
CA PHE A 235 -16.75 9.15 3.43
C PHE A 235 -18.00 9.00 2.53
N SER A 236 -19.12 8.55 3.12
CA SER A 236 -20.34 8.18 2.37
C SER A 236 -21.19 9.37 1.91
N LYS A 237 -21.16 10.50 2.61
CA LYS A 237 -22.08 11.63 2.35
C LYS A 237 -21.39 12.94 1.98
N ASN A 238 -20.05 13.03 2.06
CA ASN A 238 -19.34 14.28 1.80
C ASN A 238 -18.34 14.17 0.65
N VAL A 239 -18.70 14.75 -0.50
CA VAL A 239 -17.87 14.77 -1.71
C VAL A 239 -16.48 15.40 -1.50
N LYS A 240 -16.33 16.29 -0.50
CA LYS A 240 -15.04 16.91 -0.17
C LYS A 240 -14.05 15.94 0.51
N TYR A 241 -14.53 14.78 0.97
CA TYR A 241 -13.71 13.67 1.44
C TYR A 241 -13.62 12.59 0.37
N LEU A 242 -14.77 12.20 -0.21
CA LEU A 242 -14.84 11.11 -1.18
C LEU A 242 -13.97 11.34 -2.43
N VAL A 243 -14.09 12.49 -3.08
CA VAL A 243 -13.39 12.74 -4.36
C VAL A 243 -11.85 12.71 -4.20
N PRO A 244 -11.27 13.41 -3.20
CA PRO A 244 -9.83 13.30 -2.93
C PRO A 244 -9.39 11.88 -2.55
N SER A 245 -10.19 11.16 -1.77
CA SER A 245 -9.89 9.78 -1.38
C SER A 245 -9.87 8.83 -2.57
N LEU A 246 -10.83 8.93 -3.49
CA LEU A 246 -10.84 8.14 -4.73
C LEU A 246 -9.65 8.46 -5.63
N PHE A 247 -9.26 9.73 -5.72
CA PHE A 247 -8.07 10.14 -6.47
C PHE A 247 -6.79 9.54 -5.88
N LEU A 248 -6.60 9.64 -4.56
CA LEU A 248 -5.44 9.08 -3.88
C LEU A 248 -5.45 7.56 -3.91
N TYR A 249 -6.62 6.93 -3.73
CA TYR A 249 -6.81 5.49 -3.91
C TYR A 249 -6.26 5.03 -5.25
N ARG A 250 -6.57 5.74 -6.35
CA ARG A 250 -6.04 5.37 -7.68
C ARG A 250 -4.51 5.41 -7.75
N ILE A 251 -3.88 6.38 -7.09
CA ILE A 251 -2.40 6.45 -7.02
C ILE A 251 -1.87 5.26 -6.22
N VAL A 252 -2.45 4.99 -5.05
CA VAL A 252 -2.08 3.86 -4.18
C VAL A 252 -2.21 2.56 -4.93
N TYR A 253 -3.35 2.35 -5.58
CA TYR A 253 -3.67 1.17 -6.33
C TYR A 253 -2.67 0.90 -7.46
N LEU A 254 -2.31 1.93 -8.23
CA LEU A 254 -1.33 1.78 -9.30
C LEU A 254 0.06 1.47 -8.76
N ALA A 255 0.50 2.17 -7.70
CA ALA A 255 1.82 1.97 -7.12
C ALA A 255 1.95 0.59 -6.46
N ASP A 256 0.94 0.18 -5.69
CA ASP A 256 0.87 -1.11 -5.01
C ASP A 256 0.89 -2.27 -6.01
N ASN A 257 0.05 -2.26 -7.04
CA ASN A 257 0.03 -3.34 -8.02
C ASN A 257 1.31 -3.43 -8.85
N ARG A 258 1.88 -2.29 -9.24
CA ARG A 258 3.18 -2.26 -9.91
C ARG A 258 4.30 -2.81 -9.02
N ALA A 259 4.32 -2.46 -7.74
CA ALA A 259 5.25 -3.04 -6.78
C ALA A 259 5.02 -4.55 -6.59
N ALA A 260 3.77 -4.97 -6.41
CA ALA A 260 3.39 -6.38 -6.19
C ALA A 260 3.76 -7.28 -7.38
N SER A 261 3.78 -6.76 -8.61
CA SER A 261 4.26 -7.51 -9.79
C SER A 261 5.69 -8.05 -9.61
N ALA A 262 6.52 -7.41 -8.77
CA ALA A 262 7.88 -7.85 -8.46
C ALA A 262 7.96 -9.23 -7.78
N ARG A 263 6.86 -9.77 -7.26
CA ARG A 263 6.80 -11.12 -6.66
C ARG A 263 7.03 -12.21 -7.70
N GLU A 264 6.48 -12.03 -8.90
CA GLU A 264 6.69 -12.91 -10.04
C GLU A 264 7.66 -12.31 -11.05
N ARG A 265 7.24 -11.24 -11.73
CA ARG A 265 7.97 -10.56 -12.79
C ARG A 265 7.58 -9.09 -12.82
N PHE A 266 8.56 -8.22 -12.59
CA PHE A 266 8.31 -6.80 -12.45
C PHE A 266 7.73 -6.18 -13.72
N TRP A 267 6.66 -5.40 -13.58
CA TRP A 267 5.87 -4.83 -14.69
C TRP A 267 6.71 -4.11 -15.74
N GLU A 268 7.74 -3.39 -15.32
CA GLU A 268 8.62 -2.66 -16.24
C GLU A 268 9.34 -3.62 -17.19
N SER A 269 9.74 -4.80 -16.71
CA SER A 269 10.37 -5.82 -17.57
C SER A 269 9.40 -6.42 -18.58
N LEU A 270 8.10 -6.47 -18.24
CA LEU A 270 7.05 -6.99 -19.10
C LEU A 270 6.77 -6.05 -20.28
N ILE A 271 6.70 -4.75 -20.02
CA ILE A 271 6.34 -3.75 -21.04
C ILE A 271 7.52 -3.28 -21.91
N LYS A 272 8.75 -3.73 -21.63
CA LYS A 272 9.95 -3.38 -22.43
C LYS A 272 9.81 -3.74 -23.91
N ASN A 273 9.02 -4.77 -24.21
CA ASN A 273 8.82 -5.28 -25.57
C ASN A 273 7.55 -4.72 -26.23
N VAL A 274 6.83 -3.81 -25.58
CA VAL A 274 5.67 -3.14 -26.18
C VAL A 274 6.17 -2.19 -27.26
N ASN A 275 5.53 -2.24 -28.43
CA ASN A 275 5.79 -1.27 -29.48
C ASN A 275 5.05 0.04 -29.15
N TRP A 276 5.79 1.01 -28.63
CA TRP A 276 5.27 2.33 -28.25
C TRP A 276 4.95 3.24 -29.44
N ASP A 277 5.29 2.85 -30.67
CA ASP A 277 5.06 3.64 -31.88
C ASP A 277 3.64 3.43 -32.45
N ASP A 278 2.97 2.32 -32.13
CA ASP A 278 1.58 2.06 -32.57
C ASP A 278 0.58 2.33 -31.45
N SER A 279 0.26 3.62 -31.25
CA SER A 279 -0.65 4.10 -30.20
C SER A 279 -2.02 3.41 -30.17
N ARG A 280 -2.46 2.84 -31.29
CA ARG A 280 -3.74 2.11 -31.39
C ARG A 280 -3.69 0.72 -30.77
N LYS A 281 -2.50 0.10 -30.71
CA LYS A 281 -2.30 -1.27 -30.20
C LYS A 281 -1.60 -1.35 -28.86
N ILE A 282 -1.05 -0.25 -28.33
CA ILE A 282 -0.34 -0.24 -27.04
C ILE A 282 -1.21 -0.82 -25.93
N ALA A 283 -2.47 -0.40 -25.82
CA ALA A 283 -3.37 -0.87 -24.77
C ALA A 283 -3.62 -2.39 -24.87
N GLU A 284 -3.84 -2.91 -26.07
CA GLU A 284 -4.04 -4.34 -26.32
C GLU A 284 -2.77 -5.15 -26.05
N GLN A 285 -1.60 -4.66 -26.46
CA GLN A 285 -0.31 -5.31 -26.18
C GLN A 285 -0.03 -5.38 -24.69
N ILE A 286 -0.24 -4.28 -23.97
CA ILE A 286 -0.08 -4.22 -22.52
C ILE A 286 -1.05 -5.19 -21.84
N LEU A 287 -2.32 -5.21 -22.25
CA LEU A 287 -3.31 -6.13 -21.69
C LEU A 287 -2.88 -7.59 -21.87
N ASN A 288 -2.50 -7.98 -23.09
CA ASN A 288 -2.08 -9.35 -23.39
C ASN A 288 -0.85 -9.80 -22.59
N ILE A 289 0.15 -8.92 -22.45
CA ILE A 289 1.37 -9.19 -21.69
C ILE A 289 1.07 -9.34 -20.20
N LEU A 290 0.20 -8.50 -19.66
CA LEU A 290 -0.09 -8.51 -18.23
C LEU A 290 -1.11 -9.60 -17.87
N SER A 291 -1.96 -10.04 -18.80
CA SER A 291 -2.87 -11.18 -18.62
C SER A 291 -2.16 -12.54 -18.57
N SER A 292 -0.90 -12.63 -19.02
CA SER A 292 -0.13 -13.89 -18.98
C SER A 292 0.52 -14.17 -17.63
N GLN A 293 0.33 -13.32 -16.62
CA GLN A 293 0.84 -13.57 -15.26
C GLN A 293 -0.05 -14.57 -14.52
N THR A 294 0.57 -15.60 -13.93
CA THR A 294 -0.11 -16.70 -13.23
C THR A 294 -0.89 -16.21 -12.03
N PHE A 295 -0.29 -15.31 -11.26
CA PHE A 295 -0.96 -14.58 -10.21
C PHE A 295 -1.29 -13.19 -10.74
N SER A 296 -2.54 -13.02 -11.17
CA SER A 296 -3.13 -11.70 -11.39
C SER A 296 -3.23 -11.00 -10.03
N TYR A 297 -2.13 -10.45 -9.54
CA TYR A 297 -2.08 -9.52 -8.42
C TYR A 297 -2.78 -8.23 -8.92
N TYR A 298 -4.10 -8.29 -8.80
CA TYR A 298 -5.17 -7.38 -9.21
C TYR A 298 -4.75 -6.06 -9.87
N MET A 299 -4.46 -6.12 -11.18
CA MET A 299 -4.60 -4.95 -12.04
C MET A 299 -6.07 -4.57 -12.21
N GLY A 300 -6.62 -3.78 -11.31
CA GLY A 300 -7.99 -3.33 -11.41
C GLY A 300 -8.15 -2.27 -12.49
N LEU A 301 -9.26 -2.40 -13.19
CA LEU A 301 -10.18 -1.33 -13.56
C LEU A 301 -11.52 -2.06 -13.82
N SER A 302 -12.31 -2.33 -12.78
CA SER A 302 -13.65 -2.97 -12.86
C SER A 302 -13.76 -4.18 -13.82
N ALA A 303 -13.71 -5.41 -13.30
CA ALA A 303 -13.80 -6.66 -14.07
C ALA A 303 -12.59 -6.97 -14.96
N ILE A 304 -11.70 -7.85 -14.47
CA ILE A 304 -11.08 -8.84 -15.35
C ILE A 304 -11.97 -10.07 -15.24
N PRO A 305 -12.65 -10.51 -16.32
CA PRO A 305 -13.37 -11.77 -16.30
C PRO A 305 -12.39 -12.88 -15.96
N ASN A 306 -12.82 -13.81 -15.12
CA ASN A 306 -12.08 -15.05 -14.91
C ASN A 306 -11.94 -15.75 -16.28
N PRO A 307 -10.75 -16.12 -16.76
CA PRO A 307 -10.61 -16.90 -18.00
C PRO A 307 -11.04 -18.36 -17.85
N LEU A 308 -11.74 -18.69 -16.76
CA LEU A 308 -12.23 -20.01 -16.42
C LEU A 308 -13.71 -19.88 -16.07
N ASP A 309 -14.49 -19.61 -17.13
CA ASP A 309 -15.77 -20.26 -17.43
C ASP A 309 -15.70 -20.74 -18.89
#